data_AF-A0A3P7IQF0-F1
#
_entry.id   AF-A0A3P7IQF0-F1
#
_cell.length_a   1.000
_cell.length_b   1.000
_cell.length_c   1.000
_cell.angle_alpha   90.00
_cell.angle_beta   90.00
_cell.angle_gamma   90.00
#
_symmetry.space_group_name_H-M   'P 1'
#
loop_
_entity.id
_entity.type
_entity.pdbx_description
1 polymer ?
#
loop_
_entity_poly.entity_id
_entity_poly.type
_entity_poly.pdbx_seq_one_letter_code
_entity_poly.pdbx_strand_id
1 'polypeptide(L)'
;MLIYVCSPYVTSIPELMQFGMRLTAMPLHDATRDLILLNQQRLTDVEVNLQLEANNEQLETMAKDLEAEKHKTDLILKDMLPLTIANQLMNGEHIEARRLRVILSGEYEQATVMFTDVPNFQSILPHSQPKDIVLMLNELFHRFDRLVAMHKVYKVETVGDSYLTVGGIPEQLSEHAEMICHV
;
A
#
# COMPACT_ATOMS: atom_id res chain seq x y z
N MET A 1 25.49 3.13 77.52
CA MET A 1 25.82 2.94 76.09
C MET A 1 24.52 3.00 75.32
N LEU A 2 24.41 3.86 74.31
CA LEU A 2 23.21 3.97 73.46
C LEU A 2 23.50 3.26 72.13
N ILE A 3 22.63 2.34 71.73
CA ILE A 3 22.69 1.67 70.43
C ILE A 3 21.55 2.22 69.58
N TYR A 4 21.85 2.66 68.37
CA TYR A 4 20.85 3.11 67.40
C TYR A 4 20.78 2.12 66.24
N VAL A 5 19.61 1.51 66.07
CA VAL A 5 19.31 0.58 64.98
C VAL A 5 18.34 1.26 64.04
N CYS A 6 18.74 1.41 62.77
CA CYS A 6 17.93 2.06 61.76
C CYS A 6 18.21 1.46 60.37
N SER A 7 17.20 1.54 59.51
CA SER A 7 17.34 1.28 58.08
C SER A 7 17.28 2.62 57.33
N PRO A 8 17.99 2.75 56.20
CA PRO A 8 17.94 3.97 55.40
C PRO A 8 16.52 4.17 54.83
N TYR A 9 16.08 5.42 54.80
CA TYR A 9 14.80 5.79 54.20
C TYR A 9 14.99 6.02 52.70
N VAL A 10 14.89 4.94 51.92
CA VAL A 10 15.01 4.95 50.45
C VAL A 10 13.96 4.02 49.83
N THR A 11 13.49 4.35 48.62
CA THR A 11 12.36 3.66 47.98
C THR A 11 12.68 3.04 46.63
N SER A 12 13.87 3.31 46.07
CA SER A 12 14.29 2.82 44.75
C SER A 12 15.80 2.56 44.70
N ILE A 13 16.23 1.72 43.74
CA ILE A 13 17.66 1.43 43.53
C ILE A 13 18.44 2.68 43.08
N PRO A 14 17.92 3.54 42.18
CA PRO A 14 18.61 4.78 41.80
C PRO A 14 18.86 5.72 42.99
N GLU A 15 17.86 5.88 43.87
CA GLU A 15 17.97 6.68 45.08
C GLU A 15 19.04 6.11 46.04
N LEU A 16 19.08 4.78 46.20
CA LEU A 16 20.11 4.10 46.98
C LEU A 16 21.52 4.37 46.43
N MET A 17 21.71 4.32 45.11
CA MET A 17 22.98 4.62 44.45
C MET A 17 23.37 6.10 44.57
N GLN A 18 22.40 7.02 44.56
CA GLN A 18 22.65 8.46 44.72
C GLN A 18 23.26 8.79 46.08
N PHE A 19 22.88 8.05 47.12
CA PHE A 19 23.49 8.15 48.47
C PHE A 19 24.76 7.29 48.62
N GLY A 20 25.29 6.72 47.54
CA GLY A 20 26.51 5.90 47.55
C GLY A 20 26.34 4.53 48.21
N MET A 21 25.11 4.10 48.49
CA MET A 21 24.81 2.80 49.06
C MET A 21 24.54 1.76 47.96
N ARG A 22 24.79 0.49 48.27
CA ARG A 22 24.51 -0.64 47.37
C ARG A 22 23.52 -1.57 48.04
N LEU A 23 22.64 -2.18 47.26
CA LEU A 23 21.65 -3.15 47.75
C LEU A 23 22.33 -4.35 48.45
N THR A 24 23.53 -4.71 48.02
CA THR A 24 24.37 -5.76 48.61
C THR A 24 24.81 -5.46 50.03
N ALA A 25 24.85 -4.19 50.44
CA ALA A 25 25.21 -3.77 51.80
C ALA A 25 24.03 -3.84 52.78
N MET A 26 22.80 -4.05 52.30
CA MET A 26 21.60 -4.19 53.12
C MET A 26 21.41 -5.65 53.55
N PRO A 27 21.17 -5.93 54.85
CA PRO A 27 20.90 -7.29 55.33
C PRO A 27 19.68 -7.91 54.64
N LEU A 28 19.71 -9.23 54.43
CA LEU A 28 18.59 -9.98 53.82
C LEU A 28 17.31 -9.97 54.67
N HIS A 29 17.44 -9.76 55.99
CA HIS A 29 16.32 -9.70 56.92
C HIS A 29 15.73 -8.30 57.06
N ASP A 30 16.29 -7.30 56.36
CA ASP A 30 15.78 -5.93 56.39
C ASP A 30 14.58 -5.80 55.42
N ALA A 31 13.40 -5.50 55.96
CA ALA A 31 12.17 -5.32 55.18
C ALA A 31 12.27 -4.16 54.16
N THR A 32 13.12 -3.16 54.40
CA THR A 32 13.33 -2.06 53.43
C THR A 32 13.94 -2.55 52.12
N ARG A 33 14.74 -3.62 52.15
CA ARG A 33 15.33 -4.25 50.96
C ARG A 33 14.26 -4.83 50.03
N ASP A 34 13.30 -5.56 50.60
CA ASP A 34 12.20 -6.16 49.83
C ASP A 34 11.29 -5.08 49.24
N LEU A 35 11.06 -4.01 49.99
CA LEU A 35 10.24 -2.88 49.56
C LEU A 35 10.86 -2.13 48.36
N ILE A 36 12.18 -1.93 48.36
CA ILE A 36 12.92 -1.36 47.24
C ILE A 36 12.81 -2.26 46.00
N LEU A 37 12.96 -3.58 46.17
CA LEU A 37 12.86 -4.54 45.06
C LEU A 37 11.46 -4.59 44.45
N LEU A 38 10.42 -4.64 45.29
CA LEU A 38 9.02 -4.59 44.88
C LEU A 38 8.70 -3.32 44.09
N ASN A 39 9.17 -2.17 44.57
CA ASN A 39 8.95 -0.91 43.87
C ASN A 39 9.71 -0.86 42.54
N GLN A 40 10.96 -1.36 42.50
CA GLN A 40 11.74 -1.45 41.27
C GLN A 40 11.04 -2.33 40.23
N GLN A 41 10.57 -3.51 40.64
CA GLN A 41 9.83 -4.43 39.78
C GLN A 41 8.57 -3.76 39.23
N ARG A 42 7.77 -3.12 40.10
CA ARG A 42 6.56 -2.40 39.69
C ARG A 42 6.86 -1.29 38.68
N LEU A 43 7.95 -0.54 38.87
CA LEU A 43 8.34 0.52 37.94
C LEU A 43 8.75 -0.06 36.57
N THR A 44 9.54 -1.13 36.56
CA THR A 44 9.94 -1.81 35.32
C THR A 44 8.75 -2.42 34.60
N ASP A 45 7.81 -3.02 35.32
CA ASP A 45 6.59 -3.57 34.73
C ASP A 45 5.74 -2.47 34.08
N VAL A 46 5.61 -1.31 34.73
CA VAL A 46 4.91 -0.15 34.15
C VAL A 46 5.62 0.36 32.90
N GLU A 47 6.95 0.46 32.92
CA GLU A 47 7.75 0.94 31.79
C GLU A 47 7.67 -0.01 30.58
N VAL A 48 7.76 -1.32 30.80
CA VAL A 48 7.61 -2.33 29.76
C VAL A 48 6.20 -2.29 29.16
N ASN A 49 5.16 -2.17 29.98
CA ASN A 49 3.78 -2.08 29.48
C ASN A 49 3.57 -0.83 28.63
N LEU A 50 4.06 0.35 29.08
CA LEU A 50 3.99 1.58 28.29
C LEU A 50 4.71 1.43 26.94
N GLN A 51 5.88 0.78 26.93
CA GLN A 51 6.63 0.56 25.69
C GLN A 51 5.93 -0.44 24.76
N LEU A 52 5.27 -1.47 25.31
CA LEU A 52 4.44 -2.40 24.54
C LEU A 52 3.23 -1.71 23.93
N GLU A 53 2.55 -0.84 24.69
CA GLU A 53 1.43 -0.03 24.19
C GLU A 53 1.88 0.86 23.03
N ALA A 54 2.97 1.61 23.20
CA ALA A 54 3.51 2.48 22.15
C ALA A 54 3.94 1.68 20.90
N ASN A 55 4.59 0.52 21.08
CA ASN A 55 4.98 -0.34 19.96
C ASN A 55 3.76 -0.92 19.23
N ASN A 56 2.72 -1.33 19.97
CA ASN A 56 1.48 -1.82 19.36
C ASN A 56 0.79 -0.73 18.54
N GLU A 57 0.70 0.49 19.06
CA GLU A 57 0.14 1.64 18.32
C GLU A 57 0.95 1.95 17.04
N GLN A 58 2.28 1.89 17.12
CA GLN A 58 3.14 2.06 15.95
C GLN A 58 2.94 0.95 14.92
N LEU A 59 2.86 -0.31 15.37
CA LEU A 59 2.61 -1.45 14.49
C LEU A 59 1.24 -1.36 13.82
N GLU A 60 0.20 -0.94 14.54
CA GLU A 60 -1.13 -0.72 13.96
C GLU A 60 -1.12 0.38 12.90
N THR A 61 -0.37 1.46 13.14
CA THR A 61 -0.24 2.56 12.18
C THR A 61 0.51 2.10 10.93
N MET A 62 1.66 1.44 11.11
CA MET A 62 2.43 0.88 9.98
C MET A 62 1.64 -0.15 9.19
N ALA A 63 0.82 -0.98 9.85
CA ALA A 63 -0.03 -1.96 9.16
C ALA A 63 -1.09 -1.26 8.28
N LYS A 64 -1.72 -0.19 8.78
CA LYS A 64 -2.69 0.61 8.01
C LYS A 64 -2.03 1.29 6.81
N ASP A 65 -0.86 1.89 7.00
CA ASP A 65 -0.12 2.54 5.91
C ASP A 65 0.31 1.52 4.83
N LEU A 66 0.77 0.35 5.26
CA LEU A 66 1.13 -0.75 4.36
C LEU A 66 -0.08 -1.26 3.56
N GLU A 67 -1.25 -1.37 4.19
CA GLU A 67 -2.49 -1.79 3.53
C GLU A 67 -2.95 -0.74 2.49
N ALA A 68 -2.86 0.54 2.83
CA ALA A 68 -3.18 1.63 1.91
C ALA A 68 -2.25 1.66 0.68
N GLU A 69 -0.93 1.49 0.88
CA GLU A 69 0.04 1.47 -0.21
C GLU A 69 -0.11 0.22 -1.09
N LYS A 70 -0.41 -0.94 -0.46
CA LYS A 70 -0.76 -2.16 -1.20
C LYS A 70 -1.98 -1.95 -2.10
N HIS A 71 -3.07 -1.40 -1.55
CA HIS A 71 -4.27 -1.13 -2.32
C HIS A 71 -3.99 -0.19 -3.51
N LYS A 72 -3.18 0.86 -3.29
CA LYS A 72 -2.80 1.79 -4.35
C LYS A 72 -1.98 1.10 -5.45
N THR A 73 -1.03 0.24 -5.06
CA THR A 73 -0.22 -0.54 -6.00
C THR A 73 -1.08 -1.50 -6.82
N ASP A 74 -2.03 -2.19 -6.17
CA ASP A 74 -2.96 -3.11 -6.83
C ASP A 74 -3.85 -2.42 -7.85
N LEU A 75 -4.34 -1.21 -7.53
CA LEU A 75 -5.11 -0.39 -8.47
C LEU A 75 -4.27 -0.03 -9.71
N ILE A 76 -3.05 0.47 -9.50
CA ILE A 76 -2.17 0.89 -10.61
C ILE A 76 -1.83 -0.30 -11.51
N LEU A 77 -1.55 -1.48 -10.94
CA LEU A 77 -1.26 -2.68 -11.71
C LEU A 77 -2.44 -3.11 -12.60
N LYS A 78 -3.67 -3.01 -12.09
CA LYS A 78 -4.89 -3.33 -12.85
C LYS A 78 -5.22 -2.31 -13.93
N ASP A 79 -4.80 -1.05 -13.74
CA ASP A 79 -4.99 0.01 -14.74
C ASP A 79 -3.99 -0.11 -15.90
N MET A 80 -2.76 -0.57 -15.61
CA MET A 80 -1.67 -0.65 -16.58
C MET A 80 -1.62 -1.97 -17.36
N LEU A 81 -2.20 -3.04 -16.81
CA LEU A 81 -2.12 -4.39 -17.38
C LEU A 81 -3.50 -5.03 -17.45
N PRO A 82 -3.75 -5.92 -18.43
CA PRO A 82 -4.94 -6.75 -18.43
C PRO A 82 -5.13 -7.47 -17.09
N LEU A 83 -6.38 -7.55 -16.62
CA LEU A 83 -6.74 -8.08 -15.30
C LEU A 83 -6.16 -9.47 -15.01
N THR A 84 -6.09 -10.33 -16.03
CA THR A 84 -5.52 -11.68 -15.93
C THR A 84 -4.03 -11.66 -15.59
N ILE A 85 -3.26 -10.73 -16.15
CA ILE A 85 -1.82 -10.56 -15.90
C ILE A 85 -1.61 -9.86 -14.54
N ALA A 86 -2.38 -8.81 -14.27
CA ALA A 86 -2.30 -8.09 -13.00
C ALA A 86 -2.51 -9.03 -11.80
N ASN A 87 -3.54 -9.89 -11.85
CA ASN A 87 -3.82 -10.86 -10.79
C ASN A 87 -2.72 -11.92 -10.64
N GLN A 88 -2.12 -12.39 -11.75
CA GLN A 88 -1.01 -13.36 -11.69
C GLN A 88 0.24 -12.74 -11.05
N LEU A 89 0.58 -11.51 -11.41
CA LEU A 89 1.69 -10.77 -10.79
C LEU A 89 1.43 -10.51 -9.30
N MET A 90 0.20 -10.12 -8.94
CA MET A 90 -0.21 -9.90 -7.55
C MET A 90 -0.11 -11.18 -6.71
N ASN A 91 -0.37 -12.34 -7.30
CA ASN A 91 -0.25 -13.64 -6.62
C ASN A 91 1.21 -14.13 -6.51
N GLY A 92 2.19 -13.35 -6.97
CA GLY A 92 3.60 -13.73 -6.98
C GLY A 92 3.91 -14.88 -7.95
N GLU A 93 3.02 -15.14 -8.91
CA GLU A 93 3.25 -16.16 -9.92
C GLU A 93 4.32 -15.69 -10.89
N HIS A 94 5.30 -16.56 -11.14
CA HIS A 94 6.31 -16.33 -12.17
C HIS A 94 5.63 -16.46 -13.53
N ILE A 95 5.25 -15.31 -14.13
CA ILE A 95 4.75 -15.31 -15.49
C ILE A 95 5.93 -15.62 -16.41
N GLU A 96 5.95 -16.85 -16.96
CA GLU A 96 6.94 -17.18 -17.97
C GLU A 96 6.85 -16.14 -19.09
N ALA A 97 7.99 -15.56 -19.48
CA ALA A 97 8.06 -14.56 -20.53
C ALA A 97 7.38 -15.04 -21.84
N ARG A 98 7.30 -16.35 -22.05
CA ARG A 98 6.57 -16.97 -23.17
C ARG A 98 5.05 -16.80 -23.06
N ARG A 99 4.46 -16.87 -21.86
CA ARG A 99 3.01 -16.69 -21.63
C ARG A 99 2.63 -15.21 -21.64
N LEU A 100 3.49 -14.35 -21.09
CA LEU A 100 3.39 -12.89 -21.25
C LEU A 100 3.53 -12.51 -22.74
N ARG A 101 4.43 -13.16 -23.48
CA ARG A 101 4.59 -13.01 -24.94
C ARG A 101 3.46 -13.65 -25.74
N VAL A 102 2.74 -14.66 -25.26
CA VAL A 102 1.52 -15.14 -25.95
C VAL A 102 0.36 -14.16 -25.74
N ILE A 103 0.32 -13.45 -24.61
CA ILE A 103 -0.72 -12.45 -24.39
C ILE A 103 -0.37 -11.11 -25.08
N LEU A 104 0.92 -10.72 -25.09
CA LEU A 104 1.42 -9.47 -25.69
C LEU A 104 1.94 -9.64 -27.14
N SER A 105 2.13 -10.86 -27.62
CA SER A 105 2.71 -11.19 -28.94
C SER A 105 2.19 -12.53 -29.49
N GLY A 106 1.11 -13.08 -28.93
CA GLY A 106 0.48 -14.27 -29.48
C GLY A 106 -0.24 -13.93 -30.76
N GLU A 107 -0.25 -14.90 -31.66
CA GLU A 107 -1.14 -14.87 -32.82
C GLU A 107 -2.55 -15.15 -32.31
N TYR A 108 -3.39 -14.12 -32.35
CA TYR A 108 -4.82 -14.24 -32.08
C TYR A 108 -5.52 -14.57 -33.40
N GLU A 109 -6.31 -15.65 -33.41
CA GLU A 109 -6.99 -16.11 -34.62
C GLU A 109 -8.02 -15.07 -35.11
N GLN A 110 -8.70 -14.42 -34.17
CA GLN A 110 -9.65 -13.35 -34.46
C GLN A 110 -9.53 -12.20 -33.47
N ALA A 111 -9.60 -10.97 -33.98
CA ALA A 111 -9.63 -9.75 -33.17
C ALA A 111 -10.38 -8.66 -33.95
N THR A 112 -11.05 -7.76 -33.23
CA THR A 112 -11.66 -6.55 -33.82
C THR A 112 -10.98 -5.33 -33.25
N VAL A 113 -10.44 -4.47 -34.11
CA VAL A 113 -9.73 -3.25 -33.72
C VAL A 113 -10.58 -2.04 -34.06
N MET A 114 -10.77 -1.15 -33.09
CA MET A 114 -11.42 0.14 -33.30
C MET A 114 -10.42 1.28 -33.12
N PHE A 115 -10.34 2.12 -34.15
CA PHE A 115 -9.65 3.41 -34.12
C PHE A 115 -10.69 4.52 -34.05
N THR A 116 -10.52 5.42 -33.09
CA THR A 116 -11.31 6.64 -32.99
C THR A 116 -10.36 7.83 -33.07
N ASP A 117 -10.83 8.92 -33.65
CA ASP A 117 -10.05 10.14 -33.82
C ASP A 117 -10.94 11.37 -33.58
N VAL A 118 -10.36 12.46 -33.09
CA VAL A 118 -11.12 13.69 -32.85
C VAL A 118 -11.13 14.52 -34.14
N PRO A 119 -12.31 14.73 -34.77
CA PRO A 119 -12.36 15.46 -36.02
C PRO A 119 -11.86 16.90 -35.82
N ASN A 120 -11.02 17.37 -36.76
CA ASN A 120 -10.46 18.72 -36.77
C ASN A 120 -9.62 19.08 -35.53
N PHE A 121 -9.05 18.09 -34.83
CA PHE A 121 -8.19 18.36 -33.66
C PHE A 121 -7.03 19.31 -33.98
N GLN A 122 -6.36 19.11 -35.12
CA GLN A 122 -5.27 19.99 -35.54
C GLN A 122 -5.68 21.46 -35.72
N SER A 123 -6.96 21.72 -36.04
CA SER A 123 -7.49 23.06 -36.23
C SER A 123 -7.78 23.78 -34.92
N ILE A 124 -8.09 23.06 -33.83
CA ILE A 124 -8.40 23.67 -32.52
C ILE A 124 -7.14 23.96 -31.69
N LEU A 125 -6.03 23.27 -31.95
CA LEU A 125 -4.75 23.45 -31.26
C LEU A 125 -4.23 24.90 -31.22
N PRO A 126 -4.15 25.64 -32.35
CA PRO A 126 -3.61 27.01 -32.34
C PRO A 126 -4.53 28.03 -31.68
N HIS A 127 -5.81 27.70 -31.48
CA HIS A 127 -6.83 28.61 -30.95
C HIS A 127 -7.17 28.36 -29.48
N SER A 128 -6.56 27.35 -28.85
CA SER A 128 -6.89 26.91 -27.51
C SER A 128 -5.67 26.93 -26.60
N GLN A 129 -5.89 27.09 -25.29
CA GLN A 129 -4.81 26.91 -24.33
C GLN A 129 -4.51 25.41 -24.17
N PRO A 130 -3.23 25.00 -24.03
CA PRO A 130 -2.88 23.60 -23.83
C PRO A 130 -3.64 22.92 -22.68
N LYS A 131 -3.90 23.67 -21.61
CA LYS A 131 -4.68 23.18 -20.45
C LYS A 131 -6.11 22.77 -20.84
N ASP A 132 -6.76 23.56 -21.68
CA ASP A 132 -8.16 23.32 -22.07
C ASP A 132 -8.27 22.11 -23.00
N ILE A 133 -7.29 21.93 -23.89
CA ILE A 133 -7.17 20.74 -24.75
C ILE A 133 -7.00 19.47 -23.92
N VAL A 134 -6.09 19.50 -22.93
CA VAL A 134 -5.86 18.35 -22.04
C VAL A 134 -7.12 18.01 -21.25
N LEU A 135 -7.84 19.01 -20.72
CA LEU A 135 -9.09 18.79 -19.99
C LEU A 135 -10.16 18.15 -20.88
N MET A 136 -10.33 18.65 -22.11
CA MET A 136 -11.28 18.09 -23.09
C MET A 136 -10.95 16.63 -23.43
N LEU A 137 -9.68 16.33 -23.76
CA LEU A 137 -9.25 14.97 -24.06
C LEU A 137 -9.44 14.03 -22.86
N ASN A 138 -9.10 14.50 -21.66
CA ASN A 138 -9.27 13.71 -20.44
C ASN A 138 -10.75 13.38 -20.19
N GLU A 139 -11.66 14.32 -20.40
CA GLU A 139 -13.10 14.07 -20.26
C GLU A 139 -13.62 13.08 -21.31
N LEU A 140 -13.17 13.21 -22.57
CA LEU A 140 -13.52 12.30 -23.65
C LEU A 140 -13.02 10.88 -23.38
N PHE A 141 -11.74 10.72 -23.04
CA PHE A 141 -11.16 9.41 -22.76
C PHE A 141 -11.73 8.79 -21.49
N HIS A 142 -12.07 9.57 -20.46
CA HIS A 142 -12.80 9.04 -19.31
C HIS A 142 -14.19 8.52 -19.66
N ARG A 143 -14.87 9.09 -20.68
CA ARG A 143 -16.15 8.55 -21.17
C ARG A 143 -15.94 7.24 -21.92
N PHE A 144 -14.93 7.18 -22.79
CA PHE A 144 -14.58 5.94 -23.49
C PHE A 144 -14.14 4.82 -22.53
N ASP A 145 -13.30 5.13 -21.54
CA ASP A 145 -12.84 4.15 -20.55
C ASP A 145 -14.02 3.47 -19.83
N ARG A 146 -15.11 4.20 -19.56
CA ARG A 146 -16.33 3.62 -18.97
C ARG A 146 -17.04 2.65 -19.92
N LEU A 147 -17.14 2.99 -21.20
CA LEU A 147 -17.77 2.13 -22.22
C LEU A 147 -16.94 0.87 -22.46
N VAL A 148 -15.63 1.03 -22.60
CA VAL A 148 -14.66 -0.06 -22.75
C VAL A 148 -14.71 -1.02 -21.57
N ALA A 149 -14.73 -0.49 -20.33
CA ALA A 149 -14.86 -1.31 -19.13
C ALA A 149 -16.22 -2.05 -19.06
N MET A 150 -17.32 -1.40 -19.47
CA MET A 150 -18.66 -2.00 -19.46
C MET A 150 -18.78 -3.16 -20.46
N HIS A 151 -18.21 -2.99 -21.66
CA HIS A 151 -18.26 -3.98 -22.74
C HIS A 151 -17.08 -4.97 -22.72
N LYS A 152 -16.23 -4.93 -21.69
CA LYS A 152 -15.05 -5.80 -21.52
C LYS A 152 -14.11 -5.78 -22.73
N VAL A 153 -14.02 -4.63 -23.38
CA VAL A 153 -13.08 -4.38 -24.48
C VAL A 153 -11.73 -3.98 -23.87
N TYR A 154 -10.63 -4.27 -24.55
CA TYR A 154 -9.31 -3.88 -24.08
C TYR A 154 -8.86 -2.55 -24.70
N LYS A 155 -8.51 -1.56 -23.85
CA LYS A 155 -7.81 -0.34 -24.28
C LYS A 155 -6.35 -0.67 -24.53
N VAL A 156 -5.84 -0.41 -25.73
CA VAL A 156 -4.43 -0.65 -26.07
C VAL A 156 -3.60 0.54 -25.65
N GLU A 157 -3.73 1.66 -26.38
CA GLU A 157 -2.99 2.90 -26.13
C GLU A 157 -3.77 4.10 -26.70
N THR A 158 -3.34 5.30 -26.33
CA THR A 158 -3.78 6.55 -26.95
C THR A 158 -2.59 7.20 -27.64
N VAL A 159 -2.77 7.64 -28.88
CA VAL A 159 -1.72 8.36 -29.63
C VAL A 159 -2.29 9.72 -30.02
N GLY A 160 -1.89 10.76 -29.29
CA GLY A 160 -2.43 12.10 -29.48
C GLY A 160 -3.91 12.17 -29.13
N ASP A 161 -4.73 12.50 -30.12
CA ASP A 161 -6.19 12.59 -30.07
C ASP A 161 -6.91 11.29 -30.47
N SER A 162 -6.17 10.28 -30.93
CA SER A 162 -6.74 8.99 -31.28
C SER A 162 -6.78 8.02 -30.11
N TYR A 163 -7.87 7.26 -29.99
CA TYR A 163 -8.08 6.25 -28.95
C TYR A 163 -8.26 4.86 -29.59
N LEU A 164 -7.39 3.91 -29.20
CA LEU A 164 -7.29 2.57 -29.78
C LEU A 164 -7.80 1.51 -28.81
N THR A 165 -8.73 0.69 -29.29
CA THR A 165 -9.29 -0.44 -28.53
C THR A 165 -9.35 -1.70 -29.37
N VAL A 166 -9.31 -2.84 -28.68
CA VAL A 166 -9.35 -4.16 -29.31
C VAL A 166 -10.31 -5.08 -28.55
N GLY A 167 -11.21 -5.72 -29.29
CA GLY A 167 -12.07 -6.79 -28.84
C GLY A 167 -11.49 -8.15 -29.21
N GLY A 168 -11.67 -9.15 -28.34
CA GLY A 168 -11.14 -10.51 -28.52
C GLY A 168 -9.71 -10.69 -28.02
N ILE A 169 -9.10 -9.65 -27.45
CA ILE A 169 -7.77 -9.69 -26.82
C ILE A 169 -7.91 -9.07 -25.41
N PRO A 170 -7.30 -9.66 -24.36
CA PRO A 170 -6.53 -10.90 -24.34
C PRO A 170 -7.37 -12.18 -24.32
N GLU A 171 -8.68 -12.08 -24.05
CA GLU A 171 -9.60 -13.22 -24.04
C GLU A 171 -10.35 -13.33 -25.37
N GLN A 172 -10.19 -14.46 -26.07
CA GLN A 172 -10.88 -14.74 -27.32
C GLN A 172 -12.38 -15.00 -27.06
N LEU A 173 -13.22 -14.12 -27.58
CA LEU A 173 -14.68 -14.16 -27.44
C LEU A 173 -15.30 -14.07 -28.83
N SER A 174 -16.22 -14.98 -29.18
CA SER A 174 -16.87 -15.00 -30.51
C SER A 174 -17.66 -13.72 -30.83
N GLU A 175 -18.09 -12.99 -29.80
CA GLU A 175 -18.86 -11.74 -29.90
C GLU A 175 -17.96 -10.50 -29.94
N HIS A 176 -16.64 -10.66 -30.18
CA HIS A 176 -15.66 -9.56 -30.16
C HIS A 176 -16.03 -8.37 -31.08
N ALA A 177 -16.66 -8.63 -32.23
CA ALA A 177 -17.09 -7.58 -33.15
C ALA A 177 -18.31 -6.82 -32.63
N GLU A 178 -19.29 -7.54 -32.06
CA GLU A 178 -20.50 -6.94 -31.48
C GLU A 178 -20.16 -6.07 -30.26
N MET A 179 -19.26 -6.55 -29.39
CA MET A 179 -18.78 -5.77 -28.24
C MET A 179 -18.16 -4.43 -28.67
N ILE A 180 -17.33 -4.43 -29.73
CA ILE A 180 -16.76 -3.19 -30.28
C ILE A 180 -17.83 -2.27 -30.85
N CYS A 181 -18.87 -2.79 -31.51
CA CYS A 181 -19.95 -1.96 -32.05
C CYS A 181 -20.80 -1.24 -30.97
N HIS A 182 -20.75 -1.71 -29.72
CA HIS A 182 -21.47 -1.11 -28.60
C HIS A 182 -20.65 -0.09 -27.81
N VAL A 183 -19.33 -0.01 -28.06
CA VAL A 183 -18.44 1.04 -27.51
C VAL A 183 -18.59 2.33 -28.33
#